data_AF-A0A6G7ZTL5-F1
#
_entry.id   AF-A0A6G7ZTL5-F1
#
_cell.length_a   1.000
_cell.length_b   1.000
_cell.length_c   1.000
_cell.angle_alpha   90.00
_cell.angle_beta   90.00
_cell.angle_gamma   90.00
#
_symmetry.space_group_name_H-M   'P 1'
#
loop_
_entity.id
_entity.type
_entity.pdbx_description
1 polymer ?
#
loop_
_entity_poly.entity_id
_entity_poly.type
_entity_poly.pdbx_seq_one_letter_code
_entity_poly.pdbx_strand_id
1 'polypeptide(L)' 'MDIHDIALNLYTQLVGRQDLAGTSDESRMALGREAYRCAEAFIAAKDAWIREQPVPEVDTGF' A
#
# COMPACT_ATOMS: atom_id res chain seq x y z
N MET A 1 -0.18 -8.12 -7.18
CA MET A 1 -1.09 -7.03 -6.79
C MET A 1 -0.39 -5.76 -7.18
N ASP A 2 -1.00 -4.96 -8.05
CA ASP A 2 -0.43 -3.70 -8.52
C ASP A 2 -0.58 -2.61 -7.46
N ILE A 3 0.22 -1.54 -7.55
CA ILE A 3 0.15 -0.40 -6.63
C ILE A 3 -1.23 0.27 -6.65
N HIS A 4 -1.89 0.29 -7.82
CA HIS A 4 -3.24 0.83 -7.98
C HIS A 4 -4.27 0.02 -7.16
N ASP A 5 -4.15 -1.30 -7.13
CA ASP A 5 -5.04 -2.17 -6.34
C ASP A 5 -4.87 -1.92 -4.84
N ILE A 6 -3.61 -1.77 -4.38
CA ILE A 6 -3.29 -1.49 -2.98
C ILE A 6 -3.83 -0.12 -2.58
N ALA A 7 -3.57 0.91 -3.39
CA ALA A 7 -4.03 2.27 -3.15
C ALA A 7 -5.56 2.35 -3.13
N LEU A 8 -6.24 1.68 -4.07
CA LEU A 8 -7.69 1.64 -4.13
C LEU A 8 -8.27 0.97 -2.87
N ASN A 9 -7.74 -0.18 -2.47
CA ASN A 9 -8.20 -0.88 -1.27
C ASN A 9 -7.99 -0.02 -0.01
N LEU A 10 -6.83 0.63 0.12
CA LEU A 10 -6.52 1.51 1.25
C LEU A 10 -7.49 2.71 1.29
N TYR A 11 -7.74 3.33 0.13
CA TYR A 11 -8.71 4.41 0.01
C TYR A 11 -10.12 3.95 0.41
N THR A 12 -10.60 2.80 -0.09
CA THR A 12 -11.92 2.27 0.25
C THR A 12 -12.03 1.99 1.76
N GLN A 13 -10.98 1.49 2.41
CA GLN A 13 -10.96 1.29 3.85
C GLN A 13 -10.98 2.61 4.64
N LEU A 14 -10.25 3.62 4.18
CA LEU A 14 -10.21 4.94 4.81
C LEU A 14 -11.57 5.64 4.68
N VAL A 15 -12.15 5.63 3.49
CA VAL A 15 -13.50 6.14 3.22
C VAL A 15 -14.54 5.39 4.01
N GLY A 16 -14.50 4.06 4.05
CA GLY A 16 -15.47 3.26 4.80
C GLY A 16 -15.42 3.46 6.31
N ARG A 17 -14.31 4.01 6.83
CA ARG A 17 -14.14 4.37 8.25
C ARG A 17 -14.48 5.82 8.57
N GLN A 18 -14.64 6.67 7.56
CA GLN A 18 -14.93 8.08 7.71
C GLN A 18 -16.34 8.38 7.19
N ASP A 19 -17.13 9.15 7.95
CA ASP A 19 -18.36 9.69 7.40
C ASP A 19 -18.02 10.84 6.44
N LEU A 20 -17.83 10.49 5.17
CA LEU A 20 -17.54 11.46 4.09
C LEU A 20 -18.82 12.01 3.44
N ALA A 21 -19.99 11.79 4.04
CA ALA A 21 -21.25 12.37 3.60
C ALA A 21 -21.22 13.88 3.85
N GLY A 22 -20.77 14.64 2.85
CA GLY A 22 -20.67 16.10 2.90
C GLY A 22 -19.25 16.65 2.72
N THR A 23 -18.23 15.79 2.61
CA THR A 23 -16.88 16.26 2.28
C THR A 23 -16.82 16.70 0.81
N SER A 24 -16.00 17.71 0.53
CA SER A 24 -15.78 18.19 -0.84
C SER A 24 -15.03 17.14 -1.67
N ASP A 25 -15.16 17.24 -3.00
CA ASP A 25 -14.41 16.38 -3.91
C ASP A 25 -12.90 16.56 -3.76
N GLU A 26 -12.44 17.79 -3.46
CA GLU A 26 -11.02 18.06 -3.20
C GLU A 26 -10.50 17.26 -2.00
N SER A 27 -11.27 17.17 -0.92
CA SER A 27 -10.88 16.36 0.24
C SER A 27 -10.84 14.87 -0.08
N ARG A 28 -11.76 14.37 -0.92
CA ARG A 28 -11.73 12.97 -1.40
C ARG A 28 -10.50 12.72 -2.27
N MET A 29 -10.16 13.65 -3.16
CA MET A 29 -8.94 13.57 -3.97
C MET A 29 -7.67 13.61 -3.12
N ALA A 30 -7.62 14.48 -2.10
CA ALA A 30 -6.51 14.53 -1.16
C ALA A 30 -6.31 13.21 -0.41
N LEU A 31 -7.42 12.59 0.02
CA LEU A 31 -7.39 11.27 0.65
C LEU A 31 -6.91 10.18 -0.31
N GLY A 32 -7.35 10.22 -1.57
CA GLY A 32 -6.85 9.31 -2.62
C GLY A 32 -5.35 9.45 -2.86
N ARG A 33 -4.83 10.69 -2.90
CA ARG A 33 -3.38 10.95 -3.02
C ARG A 33 -2.61 10.42 -1.81
N GLU A 34 -3.15 10.57 -0.61
CA GLU A 34 -2.53 10.02 0.61
C GLU A 34 -2.50 8.49 0.59
N ALA A 35 -3.61 7.84 0.22
CA ALA A 35 -3.66 6.39 0.07
C ALA A 35 -2.60 5.86 -0.91
N TYR A 36 -2.37 6.60 -2.00
CA TYR A 36 -1.33 6.28 -2.97
C TYR A 36 0.09 6.37 -2.38
N ARG A 37 0.40 7.45 -1.64
CA ARG A 37 1.68 7.60 -0.94
C ARG A 37 1.90 6.47 0.08
N CYS A 38 0.87 6.06 0.81
CA CYS A 38 0.96 4.93 1.72
C CYS A 38 1.24 3.62 0.98
N ALA A 39 0.64 3.41 -0.19
CA ALA A 39 0.90 2.23 -1.02
C ALA A 39 2.36 2.20 -1.52
N GLU A 40 2.91 3.34 -1.95
CA GLU A 40 4.33 3.47 -2.33
C GLU A 40 5.26 3.12 -1.14
N ALA A 41 4.98 3.69 0.04
CA ALA A 41 5.76 3.41 1.24
C ALA A 41 5.70 1.93 1.65
N PHE A 42 4.53 1.30 1.54
CA PHE A 42 4.37 -0.13 1.81
C PHE A 42 5.19 -0.99 0.84
N ILE A 43 5.17 -0.68 -0.46
CA ILE A 43 5.96 -1.41 -1.45
C ILE A 43 7.46 -1.26 -1.15
N ALA A 44 7.93 -0.05 -0.88
CA ALA A 44 9.33 0.20 -0.53
C ALA A 44 9.75 -0.58 0.74
N ALA A 45 8.91 -0.59 1.77
CA ALA A 45 9.16 -1.34 3.00
C ALA A 45 9.15 -2.86 2.77
N LYS A 46 8.21 -3.37 1.97
CA LYS A 46 8.14 -4.78 1.58
C LYS A 46 9.38 -5.21 0.79
N ASP A 47 9.84 -4.38 -0.15
CA ASP A 47 11.02 -4.66 -0.95
C ASP A 47 12.30 -4.63 -0.11
N ALA A 48 12.39 -3.72 0.87
CA ALA A 48 13.46 -3.71 1.87
C ALA A 48 13.44 -4.99 2.70
N TRP A 49 12.27 -5.38 3.22
CA TRP A 49 12.09 -6.60 4.00
C TRP A 49 12.51 -7.86 3.24
N ILE A 50 12.10 -8.00 1.97
CA ILE A 50 12.47 -9.14 1.12
C ILE A 50 13.99 -9.23 0.94
N ARG A 51 14.67 -8.08 0.78
CA ARG A 51 16.13 -8.04 0.62
C ARG A 51 16.87 -8.49 1.88
N GLU A 52 16.30 -8.23 3.05
CA GLU A 52 16.89 -8.56 4.35
C GLU A 52 16.61 -10.01 4.79
N GLN A 53 15.71 -10.72 4.10
CA GLN A 53 15.46 -12.13 4.39
C GLN A 53 16.72 -12.96 4.07
N PRO A 54 17.15 -13.85 4.98
CA PRO A 54 18.22 -14.78 4.67
C PRO A 54 17.79 -15.62 3.46
N VAL A 55 18.60 -15.60 2.40
CA VAL A 55 18.40 -16.51 1.27
C VAL A 55 18.51 -17.91 1.84
N PRO A 56 17.48 -18.77 1.73
CA PRO A 56 17.62 -20.16 2.11
C PRO A 56 18.79 -20.71 1.29
N GLU A 57 19.86 -21.16 1.96
CA GLU A 57 20.89 -21.95 1.31
C GLU A 57 20.17 -23.19 0.79
N VAL A 58 19.83 -23.17 -0.50
CA VAL A 58 19.46 -24.39 -1.21
C VAL A 58 20.73 -25.19 -1.21
N ASP A 59 20.81 -26.15 -0.30
CA ASP A 59 21.86 -27.15 -0.23
C ASP A 59 21.82 -27.92 -1.56
N THR A 60 22.50 -27.39 -2.57
CA THR A 60 22.78 -28.09 -3.81
C THR A 60 23.86 -29.09 -3.46
N GLY A 61 23.47 -30.14 -2.75
CA GLY A 61 24.31 -31.28 -2.51
C GLY A 61 24.66 -31.91 -3.84
N PHE A 62 25.87 -31.64 -4.33
CA PHE A 62 26.69 -32.49 -5.17
C PHE A 62 28.16 -32.15 -4.97
#